data_AF-A0A348B0J1-F1
#
_entry.id   AF-A0A348B0J1-F1
#
_cell.length_a   1.000
_cell.length_b   1.000
_cell.length_c   1.000
_cell.angle_alpha   90.00
_cell.angle_beta   90.00
_cell.angle_gamma   90.00
#
_symmetry.space_group_name_H-M   'P 1'
#
loop_
_entity.id
_entity.type
_entity.pdbx_description
1 polymer ?
#
loop_
_entity_poly.entity_id
_entity_poly.type
_entity_poly.pdbx_seq_one_letter_code
_entity_poly.pdbx_strand_id
1 'polypeptide(L)'
;MIKKLLGAVGGVILLVVSLILVVKDINQGLQSVTVLTYYGFSPYFFYVIGLVFGAYKIVYLITNKQSLNEIFQGPEAFSAQARMSLFLIFLVAAIYIIIYNAVSGFQPLTLVETLGFVFLAIDYL
;
A
#
# COMPACT_ATOMS: atom_id res chain seq x y z
N MET A 1 -5.20 -14.57 -14.70
CA MET A 1 -3.86 -15.02 -14.27
C MET A 1 -2.92 -13.84 -14.00
N ILE A 2 -2.76 -12.91 -14.96
CA ILE A 2 -1.87 -11.74 -14.83
C ILE A 2 -2.22 -10.83 -13.65
N LYS A 3 -3.50 -10.48 -13.45
CA LYS A 3 -3.95 -9.64 -12.31
C LYS A 3 -3.51 -10.20 -10.95
N LYS A 4 -3.72 -11.51 -10.74
CA LYS A 4 -3.31 -12.20 -9.49
C LYS A 4 -1.80 -12.16 -9.27
N LEU A 5 -1.00 -12.30 -10.33
CA LEU A 5 0.46 -12.21 -10.26
C LEU A 5 0.89 -10.78 -9.90
N LEU A 6 0.27 -9.77 -10.52
CA LEU A 6 0.54 -8.36 -10.20
C LEU A 6 0.16 -8.02 -8.76
N GLY A 7 -1.01 -8.48 -8.29
CA GLY A 7 -1.42 -8.30 -6.90
C GLY A 7 -0.46 -8.98 -5.91
N ALA A 8 0.08 -10.15 -6.26
CA ALA A 8 1.08 -10.85 -5.47
C ALA A 8 2.38 -10.05 -5.35
N VAL A 9 2.92 -9.64 -6.49
CA VAL A 9 4.16 -8.85 -6.58
C VAL A 9 3.97 -7.51 -5.88
N GLY A 10 2.85 -6.83 -6.10
CA GLY A 10 2.49 -5.59 -5.43
C GLY A 10 2.42 -5.73 -3.91
N GLY A 11 1.84 -6.83 -3.42
CA GLY A 11 1.78 -7.15 -1.99
C GLY A 11 3.15 -7.34 -1.34
N VAL A 12 4.05 -8.08 -2.00
CA VAL A 12 5.43 -8.26 -1.51
C VAL A 12 6.20 -6.93 -1.54
N ILE A 13 6.05 -6.16 -2.62
CA ILE A 13 6.65 -4.83 -2.74
C ILE A 13 6.19 -3.95 -1.58
N LEU A 14 4.88 -3.83 -1.35
CA LEU A 14 4.35 -3.01 -0.26
C LEU A 14 4.87 -3.49 1.09
N LEU A 15 4.84 -4.79 1.38
CA LEU A 15 5.31 -5.25 2.69
C LEU A 15 6.78 -4.87 2.93
N VAL A 16 7.67 -5.16 1.98
CA VAL A 16 9.12 -4.94 2.16
C VAL A 16 9.44 -3.45 2.15
N VAL A 17 8.93 -2.71 1.17
CA VAL A 17 9.27 -1.30 0.98
C VAL A 17 8.66 -0.45 2.08
N SER A 18 7.39 -0.68 2.44
CA SER A 18 6.77 0.04 3.54
C SER A 18 7.45 -0.26 4.88
N LEU A 19 7.93 -1.49 5.11
CA LEU A 19 8.70 -1.81 6.32
C LEU A 19 9.98 -0.97 6.40
N ILE A 20 10.74 -0.90 5.30
CA ILE A 20 11.97 -0.10 5.24
C ILE A 20 11.65 1.38 5.49
N LEU A 21 10.60 1.91 4.86
CA LEU A 21 10.21 3.31 4.98
C LEU A 21 9.72 3.66 6.39
N VAL A 22 8.89 2.81 7.02
CA VAL A 22 8.45 3.00 8.40
C VAL A 22 9.62 2.97 9.38
N VAL A 23 10.53 2.00 9.25
CA VAL A 23 11.72 1.90 10.12
C VAL A 23 12.64 3.11 9.92
N LYS A 24 12.82 3.56 8.68
CA LYS A 24 13.60 4.76 8.36
C LYS A 24 12.99 5.99 9.04
N ASP A 25 11.68 6.20 8.91
CA ASP A 25 10.98 7.34 9.49
C ASP A 25 11.03 7.34 11.03
N ILE A 26 10.88 6.16 11.66
CA ILE A 26 11.02 6.01 13.12
C ILE A 26 12.45 6.35 13.56
N ASN A 27 13.47 5.80 12.90
CA ASN A 27 14.88 6.00 13.26
C ASN A 27 15.37 7.43 13.04
N GLN A 28 14.76 8.15 12.08
CA GLN A 28 15.01 9.57 11.87
C GLN A 28 14.28 10.44 12.92
N GLY A 29 13.75 9.86 14.00
CA GLY A 29 13.05 10.56 15.07
C GLY A 29 11.75 11.19 14.59
N LEU A 30 11.12 10.60 13.57
CA LEU A 30 10.05 11.22 12.80
C LEU A 30 10.45 12.63 12.34
N GLN A 31 11.65 12.87 11.81
CA GLN A 31 11.96 14.17 11.19
C GLN A 31 11.10 14.47 9.94
N SER A 32 10.29 13.52 9.48
CA SER A 32 9.10 13.78 8.64
C SER A 32 8.01 14.59 9.35
N VAL A 33 8.04 14.72 10.69
CA VAL A 33 7.22 15.63 11.51
C VAL A 33 7.60 17.09 11.30
N THR A 34 8.86 17.38 10.96
CA THR A 34 9.25 18.73 10.52
C THR A 34 8.63 19.10 9.16
N VAL A 35 8.37 18.12 8.28
CA VAL A 35 7.57 18.32 7.06
C VAL A 35 6.07 18.37 7.38
N LEU A 36 5.58 17.63 8.40
CA LEU A 36 4.22 17.82 8.94
C LEU A 36 4.00 19.23 9.50
N THR A 37 5.03 19.89 10.06
CA THR A 37 4.91 21.24 10.61
C THR A 37 5.01 22.36 9.56
N TYR A 38 5.71 22.14 8.44
CA TYR A 38 5.84 23.14 7.36
C TYR A 38 4.85 22.96 6.19
N TYR A 39 4.45 21.72 5.86
CA TYR A 39 3.63 21.41 4.68
C TYR A 39 2.46 20.46 4.95
N GLY A 40 2.37 19.83 6.13
CA GLY A 40 1.29 18.88 6.47
C GLY A 40 1.25 17.60 5.61
N PHE A 41 2.27 17.37 4.77
CA PHE A 41 2.33 16.26 3.82
C PHE A 41 3.34 15.21 4.29
N SER A 42 2.85 14.18 5.00
CA SER A 42 3.65 12.99 5.35
C SER A 42 2.99 11.73 4.76
N PRO A 43 3.73 10.93 3.99
CA PRO A 43 3.24 9.67 3.43
C PRO A 43 3.27 8.52 4.45
N TYR A 44 3.72 8.75 5.68
CA TYR A 44 3.86 7.73 6.72
C TYR A 44 2.59 6.88 6.92
N PHE A 45 1.42 7.51 6.90
CA PHE A 45 0.14 6.81 7.02
C PHE A 45 -0.05 5.77 5.90
N PHE A 46 0.33 6.11 4.67
CA PHE A 46 0.27 5.18 3.55
C PHE A 46 1.31 4.07 3.67
N TYR A 47 2.48 4.33 4.28
CA TYR A 47 3.45 3.27 4.54
C TYR A 47 2.88 2.22 5.50
N VAL A 48 2.20 2.66 6.57
CA VAL A 48 1.52 1.73 7.49
C VAL A 48 0.40 0.95 6.80
N ILE A 49 -0.38 1.61 5.93
CA ILE A 49 -1.37 0.92 5.08
C ILE A 49 -0.68 -0.13 4.20
N GLY A 50 0.44 0.22 3.56
CA GLY A 50 1.20 -0.68 2.70
C GLY A 50 1.69 -1.93 3.44
N LEU A 51 2.16 -1.79 4.68
CA LEU A 51 2.48 -2.92 5.55
C LEU A 51 1.30 -3.85 5.77
N VAL A 52 0.15 -3.30 6.18
CA VAL A 52 -1.06 -4.09 6.51
C VAL A 52 -1.56 -4.83 5.27
N PHE A 53 -1.70 -4.13 4.15
CA PHE A 53 -2.22 -4.73 2.92
C PHE A 53 -1.21 -5.64 2.21
N GLY A 54 0.09 -5.35 2.33
CA GLY A 54 1.16 -6.23 1.86
C GLY A 54 1.20 -7.56 2.61
N ALA A 55 1.13 -7.51 3.94
CA ALA A 55 1.03 -8.71 4.78
C ALA A 55 -0.23 -9.50 4.45
N TYR A 56 -1.38 -8.83 4.32
CA TYR A 56 -2.61 -9.47 3.90
C TYR A 56 -2.46 -10.20 2.57
N LYS A 57 -1.79 -9.59 1.58
CA LYS A 57 -1.67 -10.19 0.26
C LYS A 57 -0.72 -11.39 0.25
N ILE A 58 0.26 -11.43 1.14
CA ILE A 58 1.08 -12.63 1.36
C ILE A 58 0.26 -13.75 2.01
N VAL A 59 -0.55 -13.44 3.02
CA VAL A 59 -1.48 -14.42 3.61
C VAL A 59 -2.45 -14.94 2.56
N TYR A 60 -2.96 -14.09 1.67
CA TYR A 60 -3.79 -14.50 0.54
C TYR A 60 -3.06 -15.50 -0.37
N LEU A 61 -1.81 -15.21 -0.75
CA LEU A 61 -1.03 -16.11 -1.61
C LEU A 61 -0.83 -17.50 -1.00
N ILE A 62 -0.55 -17.55 0.30
CA ILE A 62 -0.31 -18.81 1.02
C ILE A 62 -1.62 -19.60 1.17
N THR A 63 -2.74 -18.92 1.45
CA THR A 63 -4.02 -19.56 1.76
C THR A 63 -4.93 -19.79 0.56
N ASN A 64 -4.64 -19.17 -0.60
CA ASN A 64 -5.49 -19.13 -1.80
C ASN A 64 -6.94 -18.60 -1.57
N LYS A 65 -7.23 -17.97 -0.42
CA LYS A 65 -8.57 -17.47 -0.06
C LYS A 65 -8.82 -16.03 -0.52
N GLN A 66 -9.81 -15.77 -1.38
CA GLN A 66 -9.96 -14.51 -2.12
C GLN A 66 -10.22 -13.24 -1.28
N SER A 67 -10.54 -13.35 0.01
CA SER A 67 -10.76 -12.19 0.88
C SER A 67 -10.34 -12.40 2.35
N LEU A 68 -10.04 -11.30 3.08
CA LEU A 68 -9.93 -11.29 4.55
C LEU A 68 -11.19 -11.89 5.19
N ASN A 69 -12.36 -11.59 4.63
CA ASN A 69 -13.64 -12.12 5.12
C ASN A 69 -13.76 -13.63 4.89
N GLU A 70 -13.22 -14.21 3.82
CA GLU A 70 -13.18 -15.67 3.65
C GLU A 70 -12.24 -16.37 4.66
N ILE A 71 -11.30 -15.62 5.25
CA ILE A 71 -10.44 -16.11 6.32
C ILE A 71 -11.15 -16.04 7.68
N PHE A 72 -11.88 -14.95 7.97
CA PHE A 72 -12.46 -14.69 9.31
C PHE A 72 -13.99 -14.89 9.45
N GLN A 73 -14.77 -14.73 8.38
CA GLN A 73 -16.25 -14.65 8.40
C GLN A 73 -16.96 -15.58 7.38
N GLY A 74 -16.23 -16.32 6.54
CA GLY A 74 -16.82 -17.20 5.53
C GLY A 74 -17.11 -16.48 4.20
N PRO A 75 -17.67 -17.19 3.20
CA PRO A 75 -17.64 -16.80 1.79
C PRO A 75 -18.71 -15.75 1.44
N GLU A 76 -18.68 -14.60 2.10
CA GLU A 76 -19.35 -13.42 1.58
C GLU A 76 -18.40 -12.71 0.62
N ALA A 77 -18.63 -12.93 -0.67
CA ALA A 77 -17.87 -12.32 -1.74
C ALA A 77 -17.84 -10.80 -1.55
N PHE A 78 -16.64 -10.22 -1.50
CA PHE A 78 -16.42 -8.78 -1.48
C PHE A 78 -17.33 -8.12 -2.52
N SER A 79 -18.28 -7.30 -2.07
CA SER A 79 -19.24 -6.66 -2.96
C SER A 79 -18.50 -5.83 -4.01
N ALA A 80 -19.07 -5.70 -5.21
CA ALA A 80 -18.48 -4.87 -6.27
C ALA A 80 -18.16 -3.45 -5.78
N GLN A 81 -19.01 -2.92 -4.89
CA GLN A 81 -18.80 -1.63 -4.23
C GLN A 81 -17.55 -1.61 -3.34
N ALA A 82 -17.33 -2.64 -2.51
CA ALA A 82 -16.17 -2.71 -1.63
C ALA A 82 -14.84 -2.84 -2.41
N ARG A 83 -14.84 -3.58 -3.54
CA ARG A 83 -13.68 -3.66 -4.44
C ARG A 83 -13.36 -2.31 -5.07
N MET A 84 -14.40 -1.60 -5.52
CA MET A 84 -14.24 -0.26 -6.09
C MET A 84 -13.70 0.73 -5.06
N SER A 85 -14.17 0.67 -3.81
CA SER A 85 -13.62 1.49 -2.72
C SER A 85 -12.13 1.20 -2.47
N LEU A 86 -11.74 -0.07 -2.43
CA LEU A 86 -10.32 -0.45 -2.27
C LEU A 86 -9.47 0.01 -3.45
N PHE A 87 -9.96 -0.14 -4.68
CA PHE A 87 -9.30 0.38 -5.88
C PHE A 87 -9.02 1.88 -5.74
N LEU A 88 -10.04 2.67 -5.37
CA LEU A 88 -9.88 4.12 -5.20
C LEU A 88 -8.91 4.47 -4.07
N ILE A 89 -8.95 3.77 -2.93
CA ILE A 89 -8.03 4.00 -1.81
C ILE A 89 -6.57 3.79 -2.24
N PHE A 90 -6.27 2.68 -2.93
CA PHE A 90 -4.90 2.41 -3.39
C PHE A 90 -4.44 3.34 -4.49
N LEU A 91 -5.35 3.75 -5.39
CA LEU A 91 -5.05 4.76 -6.40
C LEU A 91 -4.72 6.11 -5.77
N VAL A 92 -5.51 6.55 -4.78
CA VAL A 92 -5.27 7.79 -4.04
C VAL A 92 -3.94 7.72 -3.29
N ALA A 93 -3.62 6.59 -2.66
CA ALA A 93 -2.32 6.38 -2.00
C ALA A 93 -1.15 6.54 -3.00
N ALA A 94 -1.23 5.91 -4.16
CA ALA A 94 -0.21 6.02 -5.21
C ALA A 94 -0.02 7.47 -5.68
N ILE A 95 -1.12 8.18 -5.96
CA ILE A 95 -1.08 9.59 -6.38
C ILE A 95 -0.47 10.46 -5.28
N TYR A 96 -0.86 10.24 -4.01
CA TYR A 96 -0.34 11.00 -2.89
C TYR A 96 1.18 10.86 -2.76
N ILE A 97 1.70 9.63 -2.85
CA ILE A 97 3.15 9.37 -2.75
C ILE A 97 3.91 9.98 -3.94
N ILE A 98 3.33 9.98 -5.15
CA ILE A 98 3.92 10.68 -6.31
C ILE A 98 4.02 12.19 -6.05
N ILE A 99 2.95 12.82 -5.56
CA ILE A 99 2.95 14.24 -5.22
C ILE A 99 4.00 14.53 -4.15
N TYR A 100 4.07 13.70 -3.10
CA TYR A 100 5.08 13.83 -2.06
C TYR A 100 6.51 13.78 -2.62
N ASN A 101 6.79 12.85 -3.55
CA ASN A 101 8.09 12.73 -4.21
C ASN A 101 8.42 13.95 -5.07
N ALA A 102 7.42 14.50 -5.78
CA ALA A 102 7.60 15.70 -6.59
C ALA A 102 7.93 16.95 -5.75
N VAL A 103 7.35 17.05 -4.55
CA VAL A 103 7.55 18.19 -3.63
C VAL A 103 8.82 18.03 -2.79
N SER A 104 9.09 16.82 -2.32
CA SER A 104 10.16 16.53 -1.34
C SER A 104 11.49 16.12 -2.00
N GLY A 105 11.54 16.08 -3.33
CA GLY A 105 12.67 15.59 -4.10
C GLY A 105 12.62 14.09 -4.38
N PHE A 106 13.42 13.67 -5.36
CA PHE A 106 13.38 12.30 -5.89
C PHE A 106 13.86 11.27 -4.86
N GLN A 107 12.91 10.45 -4.39
CA GLN A 107 13.17 9.32 -3.50
C GLN A 107 12.80 8.01 -4.21
N PRO A 108 13.78 7.24 -4.71
CA PRO A 108 13.51 6.03 -5.51
C PRO A 108 12.62 5.02 -4.78
N LEU A 109 12.86 4.84 -3.48
CA LEU A 109 12.16 3.83 -2.68
C LEU A 109 10.66 4.11 -2.56
N THR A 110 10.25 5.38 -2.46
CA THR A 110 8.83 5.73 -2.40
C THR A 110 8.14 5.55 -3.75
N LEU A 111 8.87 5.64 -4.87
CA LEU A 111 8.32 5.33 -6.19
C LEU A 111 8.09 3.82 -6.37
N VAL A 112 8.97 2.99 -5.81
CA VAL A 112 8.75 1.54 -5.78
C VAL A 112 7.50 1.21 -4.96
N GLU A 113 7.26 1.92 -3.86
CA GLU A 113 6.03 1.77 -3.08
C GLU A 113 4.78 2.20 -3.86
N THR A 114 4.85 3.30 -4.60
CA THR A 114 3.79 3.72 -5.53
C THR A 114 3.43 2.59 -6.50
N LEU A 115 4.43 1.91 -7.07
CA LEU A 115 4.18 0.77 -7.95
C LEU A 115 3.47 -0.38 -7.21
N GLY A 116 3.83 -0.64 -5.96
CA GLY A 116 3.13 -1.59 -5.10
C GLY A 116 1.65 -1.25 -4.93
N PHE A 117 1.33 0.02 -4.66
CA PHE A 117 -0.05 0.49 -4.56
C PHE A 117 -0.82 0.40 -5.88
N VAL A 118 -0.19 0.75 -7.00
CA VAL A 118 -0.80 0.63 -8.34
C VAL A 118 -1.12 -0.83 -8.67
N PHE A 119 -0.19 -1.75 -8.39
CA PHE A 119 -0.41 -3.18 -8.66
C PHE A 119 -1.52 -3.75 -7.78
N LEU A 120 -1.62 -3.33 -6.51
CA LEU A 120 -2.73 -3.69 -5.65
C LEU A 120 -4.05 -3.10 -6.14
N ALA A 121 -4.08 -1.84 -6.58
CA ALA A 121 -5.28 -1.24 -7.17
C ALA A 121 -5.79 -2.07 -8.36
N ILE A 122 -4.90 -2.45 -9.28
CA ILE A 122 -5.25 -3.24 -10.47
C ILE A 122 -5.81 -4.62 -10.12
N ASP A 123 -5.40 -5.22 -8.99
CA ASP A 123 -5.94 -6.50 -8.53
C ASP A 123 -7.41 -6.41 -8.07
N TYR A 124 -7.89 -5.21 -7.69
CA TYR A 124 -9.29 -4.98 -7.30
C TYR A 124 -10.20 -4.50 -8.45
N LEU A 125 -9.68 -4.36 -9.67
CA LEU A 125 -10.44 -4.19 -10.92
C LEU A 125 -10.87 -5.54 -11.50
#